data_AF-A0AA43CNA4-F1
#
_entry.id   AF-A0AA43CNA4-F1
#
_cell.length_a   1.000
_cell.length_b   1.000
_cell.length_c   1.000
_cell.angle_alpha   90.00
_cell.angle_beta   90.00
_cell.angle_gamma   90.00
#
_symmetry.space_group_name_H-M   'P 1'
#
loop_
_entity.id
_entity.type
_entity.pdbx_description
1 polymer ?
#
loop_
_entity_poly.entity_id
_entity_poly.type
_entity_poly.pdbx_seq_one_letter_code
_entity_poly.pdbx_strand_id
1 'polypeptide(L)'
;MAKEKPKKGPKLRTVDPDELEEMLDLHEKWLSNGCDTDGPADFSHTDLSCRNLSGRKLQQAIFTGTCLCESFLFEADLTGANLSDADLMEADLAGATFVNANLSNADLTNTVLDYADLRCAKLNGDKHSCTELVDASLISANLDDADLSKANFSRANLQEAKLRGADLRKAKLENANLEAADFHKSKLFGADISETDLRRARNLRPEQLAGTNLRDTKIPRPWIDFADLAERVEESSGLSRRLFANLIIACLYTFVAVKTTLDSELVSNSGSLRLPFAGLEIPLVGFYIVAPLLLLCMYVYFQYYLTRHWELVTTLPATFPGGRGIHRNIHPWLMNSLILGHSDPLKDYRGPLYWVQYVVLFALAYLAVPAALWMFWAQFLSRHELFWTGWHVGLLTLCLGCGCLFYMLARSTLNGSRRMEPVRRRWKPIVFVTGAVIVSATVFGCFSSWEIINLQRGFPFFSVVSASVLVEPPVYSLLKKLGFEPVAYLVEQDVSIPPSGWNGDPSDLDLVKGADLQGRDLQRARARRAFLVNADMRKANLSYADFTGADMRKSDLTMAVLEGTILHGAKVSEANLLEANLSGAELHGVNFKKAKHLTVEQLNTATGNSATMLPDYIDRSQVNW
;
A
#
# COMPACT_ATOMS: atom_id res chain seq x y z
N MET A 1 -27.05 -29.60 -2.09
CA MET A 1 -26.44 -28.93 -3.25
C MET A 1 -27.37 -29.11 -4.43
N ALA A 2 -28.02 -28.04 -4.87
CA ALA A 2 -28.86 -28.08 -6.07
C ALA A 2 -27.95 -28.19 -7.30
N LYS A 3 -28.10 -29.24 -8.11
CA LYS A 3 -27.47 -29.34 -9.43
C LYS A 3 -28.01 -28.19 -10.28
N GLU A 4 -27.17 -27.24 -10.67
CA GLU A 4 -27.49 -26.28 -11.72
C GLU A 4 -27.87 -27.05 -12.98
N LYS A 5 -29.01 -26.70 -13.58
CA LYS A 5 -29.42 -27.25 -14.88
C LYS A 5 -28.39 -26.83 -15.93
N PRO A 6 -27.97 -27.73 -16.86
CA PRO A 6 -27.07 -27.34 -17.94
C PRO A 6 -27.73 -26.22 -18.76
N LYS A 7 -26.97 -25.15 -19.01
CA LYS A 7 -27.38 -24.08 -19.93
C LYS A 7 -27.71 -24.74 -21.27
N LYS A 8 -28.93 -24.54 -21.79
CA LYS A 8 -29.26 -24.94 -23.16
C LYS A 8 -28.34 -24.17 -24.10
N GLY A 9 -27.35 -24.85 -24.66
CA GLY A 9 -26.51 -24.31 -25.74
C GLY A 9 -27.35 -23.99 -26.99
N PRO A 10 -26.76 -23.30 -27.98
CA PRO A 10 -27.40 -23.09 -29.28
C PRO A 10 -27.86 -24.44 -29.86
N LYS A 11 -28.99 -24.44 -30.58
CA LYS A 11 -29.45 -25.65 -31.29
C LYS A 11 -28.40 -26.00 -32.34
N LEU A 12 -27.86 -27.22 -32.27
CA LEU A 12 -26.89 -27.72 -33.24
C LEU A 12 -27.55 -27.94 -34.61
N ARG A 13 -26.81 -27.62 -35.68
CA ARG A 13 -27.18 -27.93 -37.07
C ARG A 13 -26.76 -29.35 -37.40
N THR A 14 -27.71 -30.19 -37.78
CA THR A 14 -27.43 -31.53 -38.32
C THR A 14 -26.93 -31.41 -39.76
N VAL A 15 -25.86 -32.12 -40.11
CA VAL A 15 -25.28 -32.17 -41.46
C VAL A 15 -25.38 -33.61 -41.99
N ASP A 16 -25.91 -33.77 -43.20
CA ASP A 16 -25.99 -35.07 -43.90
C ASP A 16 -24.57 -35.48 -44.37
N PRO A 17 -24.19 -36.78 -44.35
CA PRO A 17 -22.89 -37.22 -44.88
C PRO A 17 -22.49 -36.67 -46.26
N ASP A 18 -23.43 -36.51 -47.21
CA ASP A 18 -23.08 -35.97 -48.54
C ASP A 18 -22.67 -34.48 -48.46
N GLU A 19 -23.38 -33.71 -47.64
CA GLU A 19 -23.08 -32.29 -47.39
C GLU A 19 -21.73 -32.13 -46.65
N LEU A 20 -21.45 -33.02 -45.69
CA LEU A 20 -20.18 -33.05 -44.98
C LEU A 20 -19.01 -33.31 -45.95
N GLU A 21 -19.15 -34.28 -46.85
CA GLU A 21 -18.10 -34.60 -47.82
C GLU A 21 -17.85 -33.43 -48.80
N GLU A 22 -18.91 -32.75 -49.25
CA GLU A 22 -18.76 -31.55 -50.08
C GLU A 22 -18.00 -30.43 -49.34
N MET A 23 -18.31 -30.19 -48.06
CA MET A 23 -17.58 -29.21 -47.25
C MET A 23 -16.10 -29.57 -47.08
N LEU A 24 -15.79 -30.85 -46.86
CA LEU A 24 -14.42 -31.35 -46.73
C LEU A 24 -13.65 -31.21 -48.05
N ASP A 25 -14.27 -31.55 -49.19
CA ASP A 25 -13.67 -31.41 -50.51
C ASP A 25 -13.37 -29.95 -50.87
N LEU A 26 -14.29 -29.04 -50.53
CA LEU A 26 -14.08 -27.60 -50.72
C LEU A 26 -12.94 -27.08 -49.85
N HIS A 27 -12.83 -27.56 -48.61
CA HIS A 27 -11.73 -27.20 -47.72
C HIS A 27 -10.37 -27.68 -48.23
N GLU A 28 -10.29 -28.93 -48.69
CA GLU A 28 -9.04 -29.46 -49.25
C GLU A 28 -8.63 -28.71 -50.52
N LYS A 29 -9.59 -28.34 -51.38
CA LYS A 29 -9.34 -27.46 -52.53
C LYS A 29 -8.80 -26.09 -52.09
N TRP A 30 -9.41 -25.47 -51.08
CA TRP A 30 -8.96 -24.20 -50.52
C TRP A 30 -7.51 -24.26 -50.01
N LEU A 31 -7.15 -25.33 -49.28
CA LEU A 31 -5.77 -25.57 -48.84
C LEU A 31 -4.80 -25.73 -50.01
N SER A 32 -5.20 -26.50 -51.03
CA SER A 32 -4.35 -26.76 -52.21
C SER A 32 -4.10 -25.50 -53.05
N ASN A 33 -5.04 -24.54 -53.02
CA ASN A 33 -4.96 -23.26 -53.72
C ASN A 33 -4.22 -22.16 -52.93
N GLY A 34 -3.54 -22.50 -51.83
CA GLY A 34 -2.76 -21.52 -51.06
C GLY A 34 -3.59 -20.63 -50.13
N CYS A 35 -4.81 -21.04 -49.77
CA CYS A 35 -5.72 -20.32 -48.87
C CYS A 35 -6.34 -19.04 -49.46
N ASP A 36 -6.42 -18.91 -50.79
CA ASP A 36 -6.86 -17.68 -51.50
C ASP A 36 -8.38 -17.60 -51.82
N THR A 37 -9.14 -18.69 -51.67
CA THR A 37 -10.60 -18.75 -51.97
C THR A 37 -11.46 -18.55 -50.70
N ASP A 38 -12.77 -18.90 -50.74
CA ASP A 38 -13.88 -18.63 -49.77
C ASP A 38 -13.66 -18.92 -48.25
N GLY A 39 -12.42 -19.11 -47.80
CA GLY A 39 -12.03 -19.26 -46.40
C GLY A 39 -11.97 -20.71 -45.95
N PRO A 40 -11.53 -20.95 -44.70
CA PRO A 40 -11.56 -22.28 -44.10
C PRO A 40 -13.00 -22.77 -43.94
N ALA A 41 -13.19 -24.09 -43.91
CA ALA A 41 -14.52 -24.66 -43.69
C ALA A 41 -15.04 -24.31 -42.30
N ASP A 42 -16.32 -23.90 -42.26
CA ASP A 42 -17.02 -23.52 -41.04
C ASP A 42 -18.04 -24.58 -40.65
N PHE A 43 -17.70 -25.33 -39.61
CA PHE A 43 -18.51 -26.36 -38.97
C PHE A 43 -19.13 -25.86 -37.65
N SER A 44 -19.09 -24.55 -37.36
CA SER A 44 -19.54 -24.02 -36.08
C SER A 44 -20.97 -24.41 -35.73
N HIS A 45 -21.17 -24.86 -34.50
CA HIS A 45 -22.46 -25.30 -33.97
C HIS A 45 -23.13 -26.40 -34.82
N THR A 46 -22.34 -27.27 -35.43
CA THR A 46 -22.85 -28.45 -36.14
C THR A 46 -22.78 -29.71 -35.28
N ASP A 47 -23.61 -30.70 -35.61
CA ASP A 47 -23.53 -32.04 -35.04
C ASP A 47 -22.79 -32.96 -36.03
N LEU A 48 -21.55 -33.27 -35.66
CA LEU A 48 -20.63 -34.18 -36.33
C LEU A 48 -20.29 -35.38 -35.42
N SER A 49 -21.17 -35.71 -34.48
CA SER A 49 -21.01 -36.87 -33.60
C SER A 49 -20.86 -38.17 -34.41
N CYS A 50 -20.00 -39.08 -33.94
CA CYS A 50 -19.71 -40.38 -34.55
C CYS A 50 -19.21 -40.34 -36.01
N ARG A 51 -18.80 -39.18 -36.54
CA ARG A 51 -18.28 -39.05 -37.92
C ARG A 51 -16.83 -39.50 -38.01
N ASN A 52 -16.44 -39.97 -39.21
CA ASN A 52 -15.05 -40.31 -39.52
C ASN A 52 -14.41 -39.17 -40.32
N LEU A 53 -13.47 -38.49 -39.66
CA LEU A 53 -12.64 -37.41 -40.17
C LEU A 53 -11.15 -37.77 -40.07
N SER A 54 -10.82 -39.06 -39.90
CA SER A 54 -9.45 -39.54 -39.76
C SER A 54 -8.59 -39.20 -40.98
N GLY A 55 -7.37 -38.74 -40.74
CA GLY A 55 -6.40 -38.35 -41.77
C GLY A 55 -6.79 -37.11 -42.59
N ARG A 56 -7.92 -36.46 -42.29
CA ARG A 56 -8.36 -35.27 -43.05
C ARG A 56 -7.47 -34.08 -42.74
N LYS A 57 -7.25 -33.25 -43.76
CA LYS A 57 -6.59 -31.95 -43.66
C LYS A 57 -7.63 -30.90 -43.29
N LEU A 58 -7.62 -30.44 -42.04
CA LEU A 58 -8.59 -29.54 -41.43
C LEU A 58 -7.91 -28.27 -40.87
N GLN A 59 -6.82 -27.85 -41.50
CA GLN A 59 -6.02 -26.73 -41.01
C GLN A 59 -6.85 -25.45 -41.07
N GLN A 60 -6.81 -24.66 -39.98
CA GLN A 60 -7.58 -23.42 -39.82
C GLN A 60 -9.12 -23.58 -39.87
N ALA A 61 -9.65 -24.80 -39.96
CA ALA A 61 -11.09 -25.05 -39.94
C ALA A 61 -11.73 -24.54 -38.64
N ILE A 62 -13.00 -24.12 -38.73
CA ILE A 62 -13.73 -23.53 -37.62
C ILE A 62 -14.72 -24.57 -37.09
N PHE A 63 -14.49 -25.03 -35.86
CA PHE A 63 -15.31 -26.01 -35.15
C PHE A 63 -15.92 -25.42 -33.87
N THR A 64 -16.15 -24.10 -33.81
CA THR A 64 -16.60 -23.44 -32.58
C THR A 64 -17.95 -23.98 -32.11
N GLY A 65 -18.00 -24.49 -30.87
CA GLY A 65 -19.22 -25.06 -30.30
C GLY A 65 -19.80 -26.25 -31.07
N THR A 66 -18.98 -26.98 -31.83
CA THR A 66 -19.37 -28.17 -32.61
C THR A 66 -19.47 -29.38 -31.69
N CYS A 67 -20.40 -30.29 -31.97
CA CYS A 67 -20.45 -31.60 -31.34
C CYS A 67 -19.70 -32.62 -32.20
N LEU A 68 -18.57 -33.09 -31.69
CA LEU A 68 -17.67 -34.10 -32.24
C LEU A 68 -17.59 -35.32 -31.31
N CYS A 69 -18.60 -35.54 -30.46
CA CYS A 69 -18.63 -36.66 -29.52
C CYS A 69 -18.46 -37.98 -30.27
N GLU A 70 -17.64 -38.89 -29.72
CA GLU A 70 -17.40 -40.23 -30.28
C GLU A 70 -16.93 -40.22 -31.75
N SER A 71 -16.42 -39.09 -32.26
CA SER A 71 -15.93 -38.99 -33.64
C SER A 71 -14.51 -39.56 -33.79
N PHE A 72 -14.17 -39.98 -35.02
CA PHE A 72 -12.86 -40.51 -35.36
C PHE A 72 -12.06 -39.43 -36.09
N LEU A 73 -11.00 -38.95 -35.46
CA LEU A 73 -10.10 -37.90 -35.94
C LEU A 73 -8.63 -38.36 -35.90
N PHE A 74 -8.40 -39.67 -35.81
CA PHE A 74 -7.07 -40.29 -35.87
C PHE A 74 -6.23 -39.70 -37.01
N GLU A 75 -5.03 -39.22 -36.70
CA GLU A 75 -4.08 -38.58 -37.64
C GLU A 75 -4.63 -37.37 -38.44
N ALA A 76 -5.73 -36.75 -38.01
CA ALA A 76 -6.24 -35.54 -38.65
C ALA A 76 -5.29 -34.34 -38.42
N ASP A 77 -5.16 -33.46 -39.42
CA ASP A 77 -4.38 -32.22 -39.29
C ASP A 77 -5.29 -31.03 -39.00
N LEU A 78 -5.37 -30.66 -37.72
CA LEU A 78 -6.16 -29.56 -37.18
C LEU A 78 -5.26 -28.35 -36.85
N THR A 79 -4.12 -28.19 -37.55
CA THR A 79 -3.19 -27.08 -37.33
C THR A 79 -3.90 -25.73 -37.46
N GLY A 80 -3.85 -24.92 -36.39
CA GLY A 80 -4.49 -23.61 -36.34
C GLY A 80 -6.02 -23.61 -36.36
N ALA A 81 -6.67 -24.78 -36.27
CA ALA A 81 -8.13 -24.89 -36.23
C ALA A 81 -8.71 -24.24 -34.95
N ASN A 82 -9.95 -23.78 -35.03
CA ASN A 82 -10.66 -23.20 -33.88
C ASN A 82 -11.75 -24.16 -33.36
N LEU A 83 -11.40 -24.95 -32.35
CA LEU A 83 -12.28 -25.88 -31.63
C LEU A 83 -12.75 -25.30 -30.28
N SER A 84 -12.79 -23.97 -30.11
CA SER A 84 -13.26 -23.37 -28.85
C SER A 84 -14.69 -23.79 -28.54
N ASP A 85 -14.95 -24.13 -27.28
CA ASP A 85 -16.26 -24.61 -26.79
C ASP A 85 -16.78 -25.88 -27.49
N ALA A 86 -15.95 -26.58 -28.28
CA ALA A 86 -16.35 -27.83 -28.93
C ALA A 86 -16.51 -28.97 -27.92
N ASP A 87 -17.44 -29.87 -28.20
CA ASP A 87 -17.65 -31.10 -27.45
C ASP A 87 -16.98 -32.26 -28.20
N LEU A 88 -15.86 -32.74 -27.68
CA LEU A 88 -15.03 -33.82 -28.23
C LEU A 88 -15.08 -35.05 -27.32
N MET A 89 -16.07 -35.16 -26.41
CA MET A 89 -16.15 -36.29 -25.47
C MET A 89 -16.01 -37.64 -26.20
N GLU A 90 -15.15 -38.51 -25.68
CA GLU A 90 -14.91 -39.87 -26.22
C GLU A 90 -14.41 -39.92 -27.68
N ALA A 91 -13.95 -38.81 -28.26
CA ALA A 91 -13.37 -38.79 -29.59
C ALA A 91 -11.98 -39.46 -29.65
N ASP A 92 -11.69 -40.13 -30.77
CA ASP A 92 -10.36 -40.67 -31.08
C ASP A 92 -9.55 -39.64 -31.87
N LEU A 93 -8.59 -39.00 -31.19
CA LEU A 93 -7.70 -37.96 -31.69
C LEU A 93 -6.24 -38.44 -31.72
N ALA A 94 -6.00 -39.76 -31.67
CA ALA A 94 -4.64 -40.28 -31.61
C ALA A 94 -3.83 -39.88 -32.84
N GLY A 95 -2.60 -39.41 -32.63
CA GLY A 95 -1.72 -38.91 -33.68
C GLY A 95 -2.16 -37.61 -34.38
N ALA A 96 -3.30 -37.00 -33.99
CA ALA A 96 -3.78 -35.78 -34.61
C ALA A 96 -2.87 -34.57 -34.32
N THR A 97 -2.84 -33.60 -35.24
CA THR A 97 -2.00 -32.39 -35.13
C THR A 97 -2.86 -31.18 -34.77
N PHE A 98 -2.61 -30.56 -33.61
CA PHE A 98 -3.29 -29.37 -33.08
C PHE A 98 -2.35 -28.18 -32.93
N VAL A 99 -1.28 -28.11 -33.72
CA VAL A 99 -0.27 -27.05 -33.57
C VAL A 99 -0.93 -25.68 -33.75
N ASN A 100 -0.77 -24.78 -32.77
CA ASN A 100 -1.45 -23.48 -32.70
C ASN A 100 -2.99 -23.51 -32.73
N ALA A 101 -3.63 -24.66 -32.54
CA ALA A 101 -5.09 -24.76 -32.50
C ALA A 101 -5.65 -24.11 -31.23
N ASN A 102 -6.91 -23.69 -31.30
CA ASN A 102 -7.65 -23.16 -30.17
C ASN A 102 -8.67 -24.18 -29.66
N LEU A 103 -8.43 -24.76 -28.49
CA LEU A 103 -9.34 -25.66 -27.76
C LEU A 103 -9.79 -25.06 -26.41
N SER A 104 -9.76 -23.73 -26.28
CA SER A 104 -10.24 -23.05 -25.07
C SER A 104 -11.67 -23.48 -24.75
N ASN A 105 -11.91 -23.88 -23.51
CA ASN A 105 -13.21 -24.32 -22.99
C ASN A 105 -13.81 -25.57 -23.68
N ALA A 106 -13.06 -26.30 -24.50
CA ALA A 106 -13.53 -27.54 -25.12
C ALA A 106 -13.67 -28.68 -24.10
N ASP A 107 -14.58 -29.62 -24.35
CA ASP A 107 -14.74 -30.84 -23.57
C ASP A 107 -14.04 -32.02 -24.28
N LEU A 108 -12.90 -32.45 -23.76
CA LEU A 108 -12.09 -33.58 -24.22
C LEU A 108 -12.13 -34.73 -23.20
N THR A 109 -13.20 -34.81 -22.38
CA THR A 109 -13.37 -35.89 -21.40
C THR A 109 -13.36 -37.25 -22.09
N ASN A 110 -12.63 -38.21 -21.53
CA ASN A 110 -12.46 -39.58 -22.07
C ASN A 110 -11.90 -39.66 -23.50
N THR A 111 -11.25 -38.62 -24.03
CA THR A 111 -10.63 -38.67 -25.37
C THR A 111 -9.35 -39.51 -25.40
N VAL A 112 -8.99 -39.97 -26.61
CA VAL A 112 -7.68 -40.55 -26.90
C VAL A 112 -6.86 -39.54 -27.70
N LEU A 113 -5.84 -38.94 -27.09
CA LEU A 113 -4.89 -37.98 -27.66
C LEU A 113 -3.46 -38.55 -27.69
N ASP A 114 -3.32 -39.88 -27.64
CA ASP A 114 -2.02 -40.53 -27.64
C ASP A 114 -1.22 -40.12 -28.89
N TYR A 115 0.05 -39.77 -28.69
CA TYR A 115 0.96 -39.27 -29.74
C TYR A 115 0.53 -37.98 -30.46
N ALA A 116 -0.54 -37.30 -30.04
CA ALA A 116 -1.00 -36.06 -30.66
C ALA A 116 0.00 -34.91 -30.49
N ASP A 117 0.03 -33.99 -31.46
CA ASP A 117 0.90 -32.80 -31.43
C ASP A 117 0.12 -31.53 -31.12
N LEU A 118 0.10 -31.12 -29.85
CA LEU A 118 -0.58 -29.95 -29.33
C LEU A 118 0.37 -28.76 -29.07
N ARG A 119 1.50 -28.68 -29.78
CA ARG A 119 2.45 -27.57 -29.60
C ARG A 119 1.80 -26.20 -29.77
N CYS A 120 2.05 -25.30 -28.84
CA CYS A 120 1.51 -23.93 -28.83
C CYS A 120 -0.04 -23.86 -28.87
N ALA A 121 -0.75 -24.96 -28.63
CA ALA A 121 -2.21 -24.98 -28.60
C ALA A 121 -2.74 -24.22 -27.38
N LYS A 122 -3.94 -23.67 -27.49
CA LYS A 122 -4.65 -23.03 -26.37
C LYS A 122 -5.67 -24.00 -25.80
N LEU A 123 -5.42 -24.48 -24.58
CA LEU A 123 -6.33 -25.33 -23.80
C LEU A 123 -6.64 -24.67 -22.45
N ASN A 124 -6.78 -23.34 -22.45
CA ASN A 124 -6.98 -22.55 -21.25
C ASN A 124 -8.47 -22.37 -20.93
N GLY A 125 -8.77 -22.19 -19.65
CA GLY A 125 -10.10 -21.82 -19.17
C GLY A 125 -10.28 -20.33 -18.90
N ASP A 126 -11.50 -19.85 -19.09
CA ASP A 126 -11.92 -18.51 -18.69
C ASP A 126 -12.39 -18.45 -17.22
N LYS A 127 -13.23 -17.47 -16.87
CA LYS A 127 -13.79 -17.33 -15.51
C LYS A 127 -14.95 -18.31 -15.26
N HIS A 128 -15.60 -18.77 -16.32
CA HIS A 128 -16.87 -19.49 -16.26
C HIS A 128 -16.82 -20.90 -16.86
N SER A 129 -15.74 -21.25 -17.56
CA SER A 129 -15.50 -22.56 -18.15
C SER A 129 -14.00 -22.86 -18.14
N CYS A 130 -13.64 -24.12 -18.21
CA CYS A 130 -12.28 -24.61 -18.44
C CYS A 130 -12.30 -25.70 -19.50
N THR A 131 -11.15 -25.92 -20.15
CA THR A 131 -10.98 -27.10 -20.99
C THR A 131 -10.96 -28.34 -20.09
N GLU A 132 -11.85 -29.29 -20.35
CA GLU A 132 -11.99 -30.54 -19.59
C GLU A 132 -11.22 -31.65 -20.33
N LEU A 133 -10.27 -32.30 -19.67
CA LEU A 133 -9.51 -33.47 -20.16
C LEU A 133 -9.58 -34.59 -19.10
N VAL A 134 -10.71 -34.68 -18.40
CA VAL A 134 -10.90 -35.66 -17.33
C VAL A 134 -10.85 -37.06 -17.94
N ASP A 135 -10.06 -37.96 -17.32
CA ASP A 135 -9.86 -39.34 -17.79
C ASP A 135 -9.32 -39.48 -19.24
N ALA A 136 -8.83 -38.41 -19.87
CA ALA A 136 -8.27 -38.45 -21.22
C ALA A 136 -6.91 -39.18 -21.26
N SER A 137 -6.62 -39.87 -22.36
CA SER A 137 -5.30 -40.47 -22.63
C SER A 137 -4.46 -39.52 -23.48
N LEU A 138 -3.28 -39.13 -23.01
CA LEU A 138 -2.32 -38.24 -23.68
C LEU A 138 -0.92 -38.88 -23.68
N ILE A 139 -0.84 -40.20 -23.86
CA ILE A 139 0.44 -40.93 -23.79
C ILE A 139 1.36 -40.43 -24.89
N SER A 140 2.58 -40.03 -24.54
CA SER A 140 3.60 -39.50 -25.44
C SER A 140 3.15 -38.27 -26.26
N ALA A 141 2.06 -37.59 -25.88
CA ALA A 141 1.57 -36.38 -26.55
C ALA A 141 2.57 -35.21 -26.41
N ASN A 142 2.61 -34.34 -27.42
CA ASN A 142 3.48 -33.17 -27.43
C ASN A 142 2.71 -31.89 -27.09
N LEU A 143 2.85 -31.39 -25.87
CA LEU A 143 2.20 -30.19 -25.35
C LEU A 143 3.22 -29.05 -25.12
N ASP A 144 4.36 -29.08 -25.83
CA ASP A 144 5.38 -28.05 -25.70
C ASP A 144 4.80 -26.65 -26.00
N ASP A 145 5.08 -25.70 -25.11
CA ASP A 145 4.62 -24.31 -25.15
C ASP A 145 3.08 -24.10 -25.22
N ALA A 146 2.28 -25.14 -24.94
CA ALA A 146 0.82 -25.02 -24.87
C ALA A 146 0.34 -24.18 -23.66
N ASP A 147 -0.76 -23.44 -23.83
CA ASP A 147 -1.44 -22.75 -22.74
C ASP A 147 -2.48 -23.70 -22.11
N LEU A 148 -2.13 -24.31 -20.99
CA LEU A 148 -2.95 -25.28 -20.26
C LEU A 148 -3.54 -24.65 -19.00
N SER A 149 -3.58 -23.32 -18.92
CA SER A 149 -3.90 -22.63 -17.68
C SER A 149 -5.36 -22.86 -17.27
N LYS A 150 -5.57 -23.32 -16.04
CA LYS A 150 -6.86 -23.76 -15.49
C LYS A 150 -7.51 -25.00 -16.14
N ALA A 151 -6.83 -25.67 -17.07
CA ALA A 151 -7.34 -26.90 -17.67
C ALA A 151 -7.53 -28.00 -16.60
N ASN A 152 -8.47 -28.91 -16.83
CA ASN A 152 -8.75 -30.01 -15.93
C ASN A 152 -8.28 -31.36 -16.51
N PHE A 153 -7.13 -31.82 -16.06
CA PHE A 153 -6.52 -33.12 -16.38
C PHE A 153 -6.74 -34.15 -15.25
N SER A 154 -7.79 -34.02 -14.44
CA SER A 154 -8.01 -34.96 -13.33
C SER A 154 -8.12 -36.39 -13.86
N ARG A 155 -7.33 -37.31 -13.29
CA ARG A 155 -7.20 -38.72 -13.71
C ARG A 155 -6.71 -38.96 -15.16
N ALA A 156 -6.26 -37.93 -15.86
CA ALA A 156 -5.73 -38.08 -17.21
C ALA A 156 -4.42 -38.88 -17.22
N ASN A 157 -4.15 -39.58 -18.32
CA ASN A 157 -2.89 -40.30 -18.53
C ASN A 157 -1.91 -39.48 -19.39
N LEU A 158 -0.97 -38.80 -18.75
CA LEU A 158 0.07 -37.97 -19.39
C LEU A 158 1.44 -38.67 -19.39
N GLN A 159 1.46 -40.00 -19.39
CA GLN A 159 2.69 -40.78 -19.42
C GLN A 159 3.55 -40.37 -20.62
N GLU A 160 4.83 -40.06 -20.37
CA GLU A 160 5.80 -39.63 -21.38
C GLU A 160 5.43 -38.36 -22.17
N ALA A 161 4.41 -37.61 -21.74
CA ALA A 161 4.02 -36.36 -22.38
C ALA A 161 5.14 -35.30 -22.31
N LYS A 162 5.28 -34.51 -23.39
CA LYS A 162 6.22 -33.39 -23.45
C LYS A 162 5.50 -32.11 -23.04
N LEU A 163 5.91 -31.50 -21.92
CA LEU A 163 5.30 -30.29 -21.36
C LEU A 163 6.33 -29.14 -21.28
N ARG A 164 7.26 -29.07 -22.23
CA ARG A 164 8.37 -28.12 -22.15
C ARG A 164 7.84 -26.72 -22.39
N GLY A 165 8.07 -25.80 -21.45
CA GLY A 165 7.55 -24.43 -21.55
C GLY A 165 6.02 -24.26 -21.37
N ALA A 166 5.27 -25.37 -21.24
CA ALA A 166 3.81 -25.35 -21.10
C ALA A 166 3.34 -24.56 -19.86
N ASP A 167 2.18 -23.90 -19.99
CA ASP A 167 1.59 -23.10 -18.95
C ASP A 167 0.48 -23.85 -18.21
N LEU A 168 0.81 -24.50 -17.10
CA LEU A 168 -0.12 -25.27 -16.25
C LEU A 168 -0.61 -24.48 -15.04
N ARG A 169 -0.56 -23.13 -15.07
CA ARG A 169 -0.98 -22.31 -13.94
C ARG A 169 -2.43 -22.62 -13.57
N LYS A 170 -2.67 -22.95 -12.30
CA LYS A 170 -4.00 -23.32 -11.77
C LYS A 170 -4.67 -24.51 -12.46
N ALA A 171 -3.94 -25.32 -13.23
CA ALA A 171 -4.48 -26.55 -13.81
C ALA A 171 -4.80 -27.57 -12.71
N LYS A 172 -5.78 -28.44 -12.96
CA LYS A 172 -6.11 -29.56 -12.08
C LYS A 172 -5.49 -30.83 -12.66
N LEU A 173 -4.65 -31.50 -11.90
CA LEU A 173 -3.94 -32.74 -12.25
C LEU A 173 -4.13 -33.79 -11.13
N GLU A 174 -5.20 -33.67 -10.34
CA GLU A 174 -5.52 -34.62 -9.27
C GLU A 174 -5.57 -36.04 -9.84
N ASN A 175 -4.82 -36.97 -9.24
CA ASN A 175 -4.73 -38.37 -9.68
C ASN A 175 -4.25 -38.58 -11.13
N ALA A 176 -3.67 -37.58 -11.79
CA ALA A 176 -3.12 -37.74 -13.15
C ALA A 176 -1.87 -38.63 -13.15
N ASN A 177 -1.72 -39.46 -14.18
CA ASN A 177 -0.49 -40.22 -14.40
C ASN A 177 0.56 -39.35 -15.11
N LEU A 178 1.58 -38.91 -14.37
CA LEU A 178 2.66 -38.04 -14.85
C LEU A 178 3.99 -38.80 -15.02
N GLU A 179 3.94 -40.13 -15.12
CA GLU A 179 5.14 -40.95 -15.25
C GLU A 179 5.96 -40.54 -16.49
N ALA A 180 7.26 -40.27 -16.29
CA ALA A 180 8.21 -39.90 -17.34
C ALA A 180 7.87 -38.63 -18.16
N ALA A 181 6.86 -37.84 -17.76
CA ALA A 181 6.55 -36.56 -18.39
C ALA A 181 7.70 -35.54 -18.24
N ASP A 182 7.95 -34.74 -19.28
CA ASP A 182 9.04 -33.74 -19.31
C ASP A 182 8.51 -32.35 -18.95
N PHE A 183 8.83 -31.87 -17.75
CA PHE A 183 8.40 -30.57 -17.23
C PHE A 183 9.39 -29.43 -17.48
N HIS A 184 10.39 -29.60 -18.35
CA HIS A 184 11.44 -28.59 -18.56
C HIS A 184 10.86 -27.19 -18.81
N LYS A 185 11.08 -26.24 -17.89
CA LYS A 185 10.59 -24.84 -17.95
C LYS A 185 9.06 -24.66 -17.95
N SER A 186 8.28 -25.69 -17.65
CA SER A 186 6.84 -25.56 -17.44
C SER A 186 6.49 -24.67 -16.24
N LYS A 187 5.28 -24.08 -16.24
CA LYS A 187 4.78 -23.23 -15.15
C LYS A 187 3.66 -23.93 -14.39
N LEU A 188 3.88 -24.30 -13.13
CA LEU A 188 2.88 -25.03 -12.33
C LEU A 188 2.24 -24.17 -11.23
N PHE A 189 2.43 -22.84 -11.23
CA PHE A 189 1.98 -22.02 -10.10
C PHE A 189 0.47 -22.17 -9.82
N GLY A 190 0.14 -22.61 -8.60
CA GLY A 190 -1.25 -22.83 -8.18
C GLY A 190 -1.91 -24.09 -8.75
N ALA A 191 -1.18 -24.95 -9.47
CA ALA A 191 -1.73 -26.20 -10.00
C ALA A 191 -2.08 -27.17 -8.86
N ASP A 192 -3.15 -27.92 -9.03
CA ASP A 192 -3.47 -29.04 -8.16
C ASP A 192 -2.80 -30.31 -8.70
N ILE A 193 -1.78 -30.82 -8.01
CA ILE A 193 -1.05 -32.04 -8.41
C ILE A 193 -1.17 -33.10 -7.31
N SER A 194 -2.24 -33.02 -6.52
CA SER A 194 -2.50 -33.95 -5.43
C SER A 194 -2.69 -35.38 -5.92
N GLU A 195 -2.31 -36.34 -5.07
CA GLU A 195 -2.44 -37.78 -5.32
C GLU A 195 -1.67 -38.30 -6.56
N THR A 196 -0.76 -37.50 -7.13
CA THR A 196 0.07 -37.91 -8.28
C THR A 196 1.40 -38.55 -7.90
N ASP A 197 2.05 -39.23 -8.85
CA ASP A 197 3.41 -39.76 -8.71
C ASP A 197 4.43 -39.00 -9.57
N LEU A 198 5.20 -38.12 -8.93
CA LEU A 198 6.25 -37.33 -9.56
C LEU A 198 7.64 -37.98 -9.48
N ARG A 199 7.78 -39.20 -8.95
CA ARG A 199 9.09 -39.84 -8.74
C ARG A 199 9.85 -40.09 -10.05
N ARG A 200 9.13 -40.26 -11.15
CA ARG A 200 9.66 -40.51 -12.50
C ARG A 200 9.53 -39.31 -13.44
N ALA A 201 9.02 -38.18 -12.97
CA ALA A 201 8.93 -36.96 -13.77
C ALA A 201 10.34 -36.48 -14.16
N ARG A 202 10.50 -35.99 -15.41
CA ARG A 202 11.79 -35.54 -15.96
C ARG A 202 11.88 -34.02 -15.92
N ASN A 203 13.09 -33.51 -15.68
CA ASN A 203 13.44 -32.08 -15.73
C ASN A 203 12.58 -31.14 -14.85
N LEU A 204 11.85 -31.67 -13.88
CA LEU A 204 11.10 -30.89 -12.90
C LEU A 204 12.07 -30.36 -11.84
N ARG A 205 11.91 -29.11 -11.43
CA ARG A 205 12.70 -28.48 -10.36
C ARG A 205 11.79 -28.10 -9.18
N PRO A 206 12.30 -28.11 -7.92
CA PRO A 206 11.53 -27.71 -6.75
C PRO A 206 10.86 -26.34 -6.89
N GLU A 207 11.52 -25.37 -7.53
CA GLU A 207 11.01 -24.00 -7.68
C GLU A 207 9.85 -23.86 -8.67
N GLN A 208 9.56 -24.93 -9.45
CA GLN A 208 8.37 -24.99 -10.30
C GLN A 208 7.13 -25.38 -9.51
N LEU A 209 7.27 -26.05 -8.36
CA LEU A 209 6.17 -26.45 -7.45
C LEU A 209 5.67 -25.31 -6.55
N ALA A 210 6.10 -24.07 -6.84
CA ALA A 210 5.67 -22.87 -6.15
C ALA A 210 4.13 -22.75 -6.14
N GLY A 211 3.53 -22.75 -4.96
CA GLY A 211 2.08 -22.62 -4.79
C GLY A 211 1.23 -23.81 -5.24
N THR A 212 1.82 -24.97 -5.60
CA THR A 212 1.04 -26.16 -5.99
C THR A 212 0.39 -26.84 -4.79
N ASN A 213 -0.71 -27.56 -5.02
CA ASN A 213 -1.23 -28.53 -4.06
C ASN A 213 -0.47 -29.86 -4.24
N LEU A 214 0.35 -30.24 -3.25
CA LEU A 214 1.09 -31.52 -3.25
C LEU A 214 0.51 -32.54 -2.29
N ARG A 215 -0.75 -32.37 -1.84
CA ARG A 215 -1.37 -33.32 -0.90
C ARG A 215 -1.29 -34.75 -1.44
N ASP A 216 -0.75 -35.66 -0.65
CA ASP A 216 -0.64 -37.09 -0.99
C ASP A 216 0.16 -37.38 -2.27
N THR A 217 0.95 -36.40 -2.76
CA THR A 217 1.83 -36.53 -3.93
C THR A 217 3.12 -37.28 -3.58
N LYS A 218 3.52 -38.24 -4.41
CA LYS A 218 4.81 -38.95 -4.28
C LYS A 218 5.90 -38.15 -5.00
N ILE A 219 6.82 -37.56 -4.23
CA ILE A 219 7.94 -36.76 -4.76
C ILE A 219 9.27 -37.55 -4.75
N PRO A 220 10.24 -37.19 -5.61
CA PRO A 220 11.60 -37.72 -5.56
C PRO A 220 12.28 -37.53 -4.20
N ARG A 221 13.10 -38.51 -3.76
CA ARG A 221 13.79 -38.50 -2.47
C ARG A 221 14.54 -37.19 -2.13
N PRO A 222 15.26 -36.55 -3.07
CA PRO A 222 15.99 -35.31 -2.79
C PRO A 222 15.10 -34.13 -2.35
N TRP A 223 13.78 -34.20 -2.56
CA TRP A 223 12.86 -33.09 -2.28
C TRP A 223 11.98 -33.32 -1.05
N ILE A 224 12.11 -34.47 -0.38
CA ILE A 224 11.20 -34.89 0.70
C ILE A 224 11.09 -33.83 1.82
N ASP A 225 12.18 -33.14 2.12
CA ASP A 225 12.21 -32.23 3.28
C ASP A 225 12.09 -30.74 2.92
N PHE A 226 12.17 -30.35 1.65
CA PHE A 226 12.26 -28.94 1.21
C PHE A 226 13.22 -28.08 2.09
N ALA A 227 14.22 -28.70 2.71
CA ALA A 227 14.90 -28.14 3.89
C ALA A 227 15.64 -26.83 3.60
N ASP A 228 16.36 -26.75 2.49
CA ASP A 228 17.08 -25.53 2.06
C ASP A 228 16.11 -24.36 1.80
N LEU A 229 14.93 -24.63 1.20
CA LEU A 229 13.92 -23.60 0.96
C LEU A 229 13.28 -23.14 2.28
N ALA A 230 12.99 -24.08 3.18
CA ALA A 230 12.41 -23.76 4.49
C ALA A 230 13.37 -22.96 5.38
N GLU A 231 14.67 -23.29 5.36
CA GLU A 231 15.71 -22.57 6.11
C GLU A 231 15.84 -21.11 5.65
N ARG A 232 15.88 -20.86 4.33
CA ARG A 232 15.92 -19.50 3.77
C ARG A 232 14.69 -18.67 4.13
N VAL A 233 13.52 -19.30 4.16
CA VAL A 233 12.27 -18.66 4.59
C VAL A 233 12.32 -18.33 6.09
N GLU A 234 12.89 -19.21 6.90
CA GLU A 234 13.01 -18.98 8.35
C GLU A 234 13.99 -17.83 8.67
N GLU A 235 15.14 -17.78 8.01
CA GLU A 235 16.10 -16.67 8.18
C GLU A 235 15.47 -15.31 7.83
N SER A 236 14.75 -15.23 6.71
CA SER A 236 14.03 -14.02 6.28
C SER A 236 12.91 -13.63 7.25
N SER A 237 12.19 -14.63 7.79
CA SER A 237 11.15 -14.46 8.81
C SER A 237 11.72 -13.84 10.09
N GLY A 238 12.85 -14.35 10.56
CA GLY A 238 13.52 -13.88 11.77
C GLY A 238 13.99 -12.42 11.68
N LEU A 239 14.50 -11.99 10.52
CA LEU A 239 14.89 -10.59 10.31
C LEU A 239 13.67 -9.67 10.22
N SER A 240 12.66 -10.04 9.42
CA SER A 240 11.45 -9.24 9.23
C SER A 240 10.67 -9.05 10.54
N ARG A 241 10.65 -10.07 11.40
CA ARG A 241 10.04 -10.01 12.75
C ARG A 241 10.73 -9.01 13.68
N ARG A 242 12.06 -9.01 13.70
CA ARG A 242 12.86 -8.07 14.51
C ARG A 242 12.64 -6.63 14.05
N LEU A 243 12.64 -6.40 12.73
CA LEU A 243 12.38 -5.08 12.15
C LEU A 243 10.97 -4.58 12.48
N PHE A 244 9.96 -5.44 12.37
CA PHE A 244 8.60 -5.10 12.74
C PHE A 244 8.48 -4.69 14.22
N ALA A 245 9.05 -5.49 15.13
CA ALA A 245 9.02 -5.18 16.57
C ALA A 245 9.70 -3.84 16.87
N ASN A 246 10.89 -3.60 16.32
CA ASN A 246 11.61 -2.33 16.49
C ASN A 246 10.83 -1.14 15.93
N LEU A 247 10.15 -1.32 14.79
CA LEU A 247 9.34 -0.27 14.18
C LEU A 247 8.14 0.10 15.06
N ILE A 248 7.43 -0.89 15.62
CA ILE A 248 6.31 -0.65 16.53
C ILE A 248 6.78 0.03 17.82
N ILE A 249 7.89 -0.43 18.41
CA ILE A 249 8.48 0.21 19.59
C ILE A 249 8.85 1.67 19.29
N ALA A 250 9.46 1.94 18.13
CA ALA A 250 9.79 3.30 17.72
C ALA A 250 8.53 4.17 17.56
N CYS A 251 7.46 3.65 16.94
CA CYS A 251 6.19 4.37 16.81
C CYS A 251 5.53 4.67 18.17
N LEU A 252 5.55 3.70 19.09
CA LEU A 252 5.03 3.88 20.45
C LEU A 252 5.84 4.92 21.23
N TYR A 253 7.17 4.88 21.12
CA TYR A 253 8.04 5.88 21.73
C TYR A 253 7.75 7.28 21.17
N THR A 254 7.62 7.42 19.84
CA THR A 254 7.22 8.67 19.20
C THR A 254 5.88 9.17 19.74
N PHE A 255 4.88 8.30 19.86
CA PHE A 255 3.57 8.68 20.41
C PHE A 255 3.70 9.28 21.81
N VAL A 256 4.43 8.61 22.71
CA VAL A 256 4.66 9.09 24.06
C VAL A 256 5.43 10.42 24.03
N ALA A 257 6.55 10.48 23.31
CA ALA A 257 7.40 11.66 23.23
C ALA A 257 6.63 12.89 22.73
N VAL A 258 5.84 12.76 21.66
CA VAL A 258 5.05 13.86 21.11
C VAL A 258 3.99 14.32 22.12
N LYS A 259 3.28 13.38 22.78
CA LYS A 259 2.23 13.74 23.76
C LYS A 259 2.76 14.30 25.07
N THR A 260 4.01 14.01 25.44
CA THR A 260 4.65 14.60 26.63
C THR A 260 5.36 15.92 26.34
N THR A 261 5.49 16.31 25.07
CA THR A 261 6.17 17.55 24.69
C THR A 261 5.29 18.76 25.02
N LEU A 262 5.82 19.74 25.75
CA LEU A 262 5.16 21.02 25.99
C LEU A 262 5.43 22.00 24.85
N ASP A 263 4.43 22.82 24.51
CA ASP A 263 4.57 23.85 23.50
C ASP A 263 5.60 24.92 23.91
N SER A 264 5.72 25.25 25.20
CA SER A 264 6.75 26.19 25.68
C SER A 264 8.16 25.73 25.32
N GLU A 265 8.49 24.47 25.62
CA GLU A 265 9.78 23.85 25.32
C GLU A 265 10.04 23.75 23.82
N LEU A 266 8.99 23.44 23.05
CA LEU A 266 9.07 23.32 21.62
C LEU A 266 9.29 24.68 20.97
N VAL A 267 8.59 25.73 21.39
CA VAL A 267 8.66 27.09 20.81
C VAL A 267 9.95 27.83 21.21
N SER A 268 10.38 27.72 22.47
CA SER A 268 11.57 28.41 23.00
C SER A 268 12.88 27.69 22.69
N ASN A 269 12.82 26.51 22.06
CA ASN A 269 13.97 25.62 21.84
C ASN A 269 14.70 25.20 23.15
N SER A 270 14.05 25.28 24.32
CA SER A 270 14.70 24.97 25.60
C SER A 270 14.59 23.50 26.00
N GLY A 271 13.68 22.74 25.38
CA GLY A 271 13.43 21.33 25.70
C GLY A 271 14.55 20.39 25.24
N SER A 272 14.77 19.34 26.03
CA SER A 272 15.61 18.21 25.63
C SER A 272 14.88 16.89 25.91
N LEU A 273 15.02 15.94 25.00
CA LEU A 273 14.44 14.61 25.15
C LEU A 273 15.54 13.60 25.46
N ARG A 274 15.34 12.80 26.51
CA ARG A 274 16.26 11.71 26.87
C ARG A 274 15.90 10.44 26.11
N LEU A 275 16.82 9.95 25.29
CA LEU A 275 16.63 8.69 24.58
C LEU A 275 16.72 7.49 25.55
N PRO A 276 15.79 6.52 25.47
CA PRO A 276 15.68 5.41 26.42
C PRO A 276 16.88 4.45 26.40
N PHE A 277 17.60 4.35 25.28
CA PHE A 277 18.68 3.37 25.11
C PHE A 277 20.09 3.94 25.23
N ALA A 278 20.25 5.26 25.08
CA ALA A 278 21.57 5.90 25.02
C ALA A 278 21.81 6.89 26.17
N GLY A 279 20.76 7.29 26.91
CA GLY A 279 20.87 8.35 27.93
C GLY A 279 21.25 9.71 27.36
N LEU A 280 21.34 9.83 26.04
CA LEU A 280 21.69 11.06 25.32
C LEU A 280 20.51 12.03 25.37
N GLU A 281 20.80 13.25 25.79
CA GLU A 281 19.87 14.39 25.70
C GLU A 281 20.00 15.01 24.31
N ILE A 282 18.92 14.94 23.53
CA ILE A 282 18.86 15.56 22.21
C ILE A 282 17.97 16.79 22.28
N PRO A 283 18.37 17.92 21.68
CA PRO A 283 17.51 19.09 21.54
C PRO A 283 16.18 18.71 20.90
N LEU A 284 15.07 19.16 21.48
CA LEU A 284 13.73 18.76 21.09
C LEU A 284 13.46 19.01 19.59
N VAL A 285 13.82 20.18 19.07
CA VAL A 285 13.66 20.48 17.63
C VAL A 285 14.48 19.53 16.75
N GLY A 286 15.70 19.17 17.17
CA GLY A 286 16.52 18.18 16.47
C GLY A 286 15.84 16.81 16.42
N PHE A 287 15.17 16.40 17.51
CA PHE A 287 14.36 15.19 17.54
C PHE A 287 13.20 15.23 16.52
N TYR A 288 12.44 16.33 16.46
CA TYR A 288 11.35 16.49 15.48
C TYR A 288 11.84 16.51 14.03
N ILE A 289 13.11 16.83 13.76
CA ILE A 289 13.66 16.81 12.39
C ILE A 289 14.18 15.41 12.03
N VAL A 290 14.96 14.79 12.93
CA VAL A 290 15.72 13.56 12.64
C VAL A 290 14.88 12.30 12.86
N ALA A 291 14.06 12.25 13.91
CA ALA A 291 13.29 11.06 14.24
C ALA A 291 12.28 10.66 13.14
N PRO A 292 11.53 11.59 12.51
CA PRO A 292 10.66 11.25 11.38
C PRO A 292 11.40 10.64 10.19
N LEU A 293 12.59 11.16 9.86
CA LEU A 293 13.42 10.64 8.78
C LEU A 293 13.92 9.23 9.08
N LEU A 294 14.41 8.99 10.30
CA LEU A 294 14.82 7.66 10.74
C LEU A 294 13.65 6.66 10.72
N LEU A 295 12.46 7.09 11.15
CA LEU A 295 11.25 6.27 11.13
C LEU A 295 10.87 5.88 9.70
N LEU A 296 10.96 6.81 8.75
CA LEU A 296 10.75 6.54 7.32
C LEU A 296 11.78 5.55 6.77
N CYS A 297 13.07 5.73 7.07
CA CYS A 297 14.12 4.81 6.63
C CYS A 297 13.89 3.39 7.18
N MET A 298 13.57 3.26 8.47
CA MET A 298 13.22 1.99 9.09
C MET A 298 11.98 1.35 8.44
N TYR A 299 10.96 2.16 8.12
CA TYR A 299 9.76 1.70 7.44
C TYR A 299 10.04 1.14 6.05
N VAL A 300 10.79 1.88 5.22
CA VAL A 300 11.17 1.43 3.87
C VAL A 300 11.98 0.14 3.95
N TYR A 301 12.92 0.05 4.90
CA TYR A 301 13.71 -1.15 5.15
C TYR A 301 12.84 -2.34 5.56
N PHE A 302 11.90 -2.14 6.49
CA PHE A 302 10.93 -3.17 6.88
C PHE A 302 10.08 -3.64 5.70
N GLN A 303 9.53 -2.74 4.90
CA GLN A 303 8.68 -3.07 3.74
C GLN A 303 9.43 -3.87 2.67
N TYR A 304 10.70 -3.54 2.44
CA TYR A 304 11.58 -4.30 1.55
C TYR A 304 11.75 -5.75 2.03
N TYR A 305 12.09 -5.96 3.31
CA TYR A 305 12.26 -7.31 3.86
C TYR A 305 10.95 -8.09 3.97
N LEU A 306 9.83 -7.43 4.26
CA LEU A 306 8.50 -8.03 4.23
C LEU A 306 8.17 -8.57 2.84
N THR A 307 8.41 -7.76 1.80
CA THR A 307 8.17 -8.17 0.41
C THR A 307 9.10 -9.30 0.00
N ARG A 308 10.39 -9.23 0.34
CA ARG A 308 11.37 -10.29 0.07
C ARG A 308 11.00 -11.60 0.77
N HIS A 309 10.52 -11.53 2.01
CA HIS A 309 10.03 -12.68 2.73
C HIS A 309 8.83 -13.31 2.00
N TRP A 310 7.88 -12.50 1.55
CA TRP A 310 6.73 -13.00 0.79
C TRP A 310 7.16 -13.65 -0.53
N GLU A 311 8.13 -13.09 -1.25
CA GLU A 311 8.73 -13.71 -2.44
C GLU A 311 9.27 -15.11 -2.14
N LEU A 312 10.01 -15.27 -1.04
CA LEU A 312 10.55 -16.57 -0.61
C LEU A 312 9.44 -17.53 -0.19
N VAL A 313 8.39 -17.07 0.51
CA VAL A 313 7.26 -17.94 0.87
C VAL A 313 6.52 -18.42 -0.38
N THR A 314 6.42 -17.60 -1.44
CA THR A 314 5.74 -18.04 -2.68
C THR A 314 6.47 -19.12 -3.45
N THR A 315 7.76 -19.38 -3.19
CA THR A 315 8.47 -20.48 -3.86
C THR A 315 8.12 -21.83 -3.26
N LEU A 316 7.53 -21.86 -2.06
CA LEU A 316 7.07 -23.08 -1.41
C LEU A 316 5.74 -23.57 -1.99
N PRO A 317 5.47 -24.88 -1.92
CA PRO A 317 4.17 -25.42 -2.29
C PRO A 317 3.07 -24.95 -1.33
N ALA A 318 1.83 -24.83 -1.80
CA ALA A 318 0.70 -24.40 -1.00
C ALA A 318 0.34 -25.44 0.08
N THR A 319 0.45 -26.73 -0.29
CA THR A 319 0.32 -27.88 0.60
C THR A 319 1.52 -28.80 0.38
N PHE A 320 1.98 -29.43 1.45
CA PHE A 320 3.08 -30.40 1.38
C PHE A 320 2.54 -31.83 1.23
N PRO A 321 3.36 -32.80 0.78
CA PRO A 321 3.00 -34.22 0.63
C PRO A 321 2.19 -34.82 1.78
N GLY A 322 2.49 -34.47 3.03
CA GLY A 322 1.74 -34.94 4.21
C GLY A 322 0.39 -34.26 4.45
N GLY A 323 -0.19 -33.58 3.46
CA GLY A 323 -1.47 -32.86 3.55
C GLY A 323 -1.47 -31.64 4.45
N ARG A 324 -0.29 -31.22 4.94
CA ARG A 324 -0.16 -30.04 5.81
C ARG A 324 -0.02 -28.78 4.96
N GLY A 325 -0.84 -27.77 5.28
CA GLY A 325 -0.74 -26.45 4.64
C GLY A 325 0.52 -25.68 5.06
N ILE A 326 0.88 -24.70 4.24
CA ILE A 326 2.08 -23.86 4.42
C ILE A 326 2.20 -23.23 5.83
N HIS A 327 1.07 -22.92 6.46
CA HIS A 327 0.99 -22.28 7.78
C HIS A 327 1.43 -23.17 8.97
N ARG A 328 1.46 -24.51 8.81
CA ARG A 328 1.92 -25.44 9.85
C ARG A 328 3.38 -25.85 9.69
N ASN A 329 3.92 -25.75 8.48
CA ASN A 329 5.30 -26.14 8.16
C ASN A 329 6.28 -24.96 8.16
N ILE A 330 5.78 -23.72 8.24
CA ILE A 330 6.58 -22.51 8.47
C ILE A 330 6.34 -22.03 9.89
N HIS A 331 7.36 -21.50 10.57
CA HIS A 331 7.21 -20.90 11.90
C HIS A 331 6.05 -19.88 11.92
N PRO A 332 5.21 -19.86 12.98
CA PRO A 332 4.17 -18.86 13.14
C PRO A 332 4.79 -17.45 13.12
N TRP A 333 4.65 -16.75 12.00
CA TRP A 333 5.00 -15.35 11.88
C TRP A 333 3.74 -14.56 11.58
N LEU A 334 3.47 -13.56 12.41
CA LEU A 334 2.23 -12.78 12.41
C LEU A 334 1.89 -12.25 11.00
N MET A 335 2.89 -11.81 10.24
CA MET A 335 2.73 -11.24 8.90
C MET A 335 2.54 -12.29 7.78
N ASN A 336 2.69 -13.59 8.05
CA ASN A 336 2.30 -14.63 7.08
C ASN A 336 0.79 -14.57 6.78
N SER A 337 -0.02 -14.09 7.72
CA SER A 337 -1.46 -13.91 7.52
C SER A 337 -1.81 -12.90 6.42
N LEU A 338 -0.95 -11.90 6.18
CA LEU A 338 -1.15 -10.93 5.09
C LEU A 338 -0.99 -11.60 3.70
N ILE A 339 -0.19 -12.68 3.62
CA ILE A 339 0.00 -13.49 2.40
C ILE A 339 -1.30 -14.21 2.03
N LEU A 340 -2.00 -14.78 3.03
CA LEU A 340 -3.27 -15.49 2.83
C LEU A 340 -4.36 -14.60 2.22
N GLY A 341 -4.25 -13.28 2.36
CA GLY A 341 -5.25 -12.32 1.87
C GLY A 341 -5.17 -12.15 0.36
N HIS A 342 -3.97 -12.34 -0.18
CA HIS A 342 -3.62 -12.04 -1.56
C HIS A 342 -3.36 -13.29 -2.42
N SER A 343 -3.22 -14.46 -1.81
CA SER A 343 -2.97 -15.72 -2.53
C SER A 343 -4.27 -16.51 -2.72
N ASP A 344 -4.67 -16.69 -3.98
CA ASP A 344 -5.83 -17.51 -4.34
C ASP A 344 -5.71 -18.97 -3.84
N PRO A 345 -4.55 -19.66 -3.97
CA PRO A 345 -4.42 -21.07 -3.56
C PRO A 345 -4.53 -21.29 -2.04
N LEU A 346 -4.42 -20.24 -1.24
CA LEU A 346 -4.42 -20.32 0.22
C LEU A 346 -5.72 -19.80 0.85
N LYS A 347 -6.75 -19.50 0.04
CA LYS A 347 -8.05 -19.00 0.52
C LYS A 347 -8.73 -19.96 1.49
N ASP A 348 -8.59 -21.27 1.27
CA ASP A 348 -9.27 -22.30 2.06
C ASP A 348 -8.69 -22.47 3.48
N TYR A 349 -7.54 -21.84 3.76
CA TYR A 349 -6.88 -21.86 5.08
C TYR A 349 -7.23 -20.65 5.96
N ARG A 350 -8.20 -19.82 5.56
CA ARG A 350 -8.62 -18.64 6.33
C ARG A 350 -9.53 -19.07 7.49
N GLY A 351 -9.05 -18.89 8.73
CA GLY A 351 -9.88 -19.09 9.93
C GLY A 351 -11.01 -18.04 10.06
N PRO A 352 -11.99 -18.25 10.95
CA PRO A 352 -13.16 -17.37 11.09
C PRO A 352 -12.79 -15.93 11.54
N LEU A 353 -11.70 -15.77 12.28
CA LEU A 353 -11.19 -14.47 12.75
C LEU A 353 -10.12 -13.86 11.83
N TYR A 354 -9.90 -14.47 10.65
CA TYR A 354 -8.86 -14.05 9.72
C TYR A 354 -8.97 -12.58 9.33
N TRP A 355 -10.19 -12.09 9.07
CA TRP A 355 -10.39 -10.71 8.63
C TRP A 355 -9.98 -9.69 9.70
N VAL A 356 -10.30 -9.94 10.97
CA VAL A 356 -9.90 -9.06 12.09
C VAL A 356 -8.38 -9.04 12.22
N GLN A 357 -7.74 -10.22 12.21
CA GLN A 357 -6.29 -10.34 12.24
C GLN A 357 -5.66 -9.58 11.06
N TYR A 358 -6.18 -9.78 9.84
CA TYR A 358 -5.68 -9.12 8.64
C TYR A 358 -5.76 -7.59 8.76
N VAL A 359 -6.90 -7.03 9.19
CA VAL A 359 -7.08 -5.58 9.34
C VAL A 359 -6.11 -5.00 10.38
N VAL A 360 -5.98 -5.65 11.53
CA VAL A 360 -5.06 -5.19 12.59
C VAL A 360 -3.62 -5.19 12.08
N LEU A 361 -3.20 -6.25 11.41
CA LEU A 361 -1.82 -6.37 10.92
C LEU A 361 -1.54 -5.46 9.75
N PHE A 362 -2.52 -5.25 8.89
CA PHE A 362 -2.42 -4.26 7.84
C PHE A 362 -2.25 -2.85 8.44
N ALA A 363 -3.06 -2.49 9.43
CA ALA A 363 -2.94 -1.21 10.11
C ALA A 363 -1.58 -1.04 10.79
N LEU A 364 -1.09 -2.06 11.50
CA LEU A 364 0.23 -2.01 12.14
C LEU A 364 1.39 -1.96 11.13
N ALA A 365 1.30 -2.73 10.04
CA ALA A 365 2.38 -2.81 9.06
C ALA A 365 2.45 -1.60 8.13
N TYR A 366 1.30 -0.97 7.79
CA TYR A 366 1.23 0.08 6.77
C TYR A 366 0.77 1.45 7.28
N LEU A 367 0.02 1.53 8.39
CA LEU A 367 -0.55 2.79 8.89
C LEU A 367 0.12 3.32 10.16
N ALA A 368 0.84 2.48 10.93
CA ALA A 368 1.49 2.91 12.17
C ALA A 368 2.52 4.04 11.95
N VAL A 369 3.39 3.89 10.94
CA VAL A 369 4.43 4.89 10.62
C VAL A 369 3.82 6.18 10.03
N PRO A 370 2.92 6.14 9.04
CA PRO A 370 2.21 7.34 8.61
C PRO A 370 1.50 8.06 9.75
N ALA A 371 0.86 7.34 10.68
CA ALA A 371 0.22 7.95 11.83
C ALA A 371 1.24 8.66 12.76
N ALA A 372 2.40 8.04 12.98
CA ALA A 372 3.49 8.65 13.75
C ALA A 372 4.04 9.92 13.08
N LEU A 373 4.28 9.89 11.76
CA LEU A 373 4.72 11.06 10.99
C LEU A 373 3.69 12.18 10.98
N TRP A 374 2.40 11.83 10.92
CA TRP A 374 1.31 12.79 11.02
C TRP A 374 1.28 13.48 12.38
N MET A 375 1.53 12.77 13.48
CA MET A 375 1.60 13.40 14.82
C MET A 375 2.76 14.38 14.94
N PHE A 376 3.92 14.06 14.36
CA PHE A 376 5.04 15.01 14.30
C PHE A 376 4.65 16.28 13.56
N TRP A 377 4.02 16.15 12.37
CA TRP A 377 3.50 17.29 11.63
C TRP A 377 2.48 18.10 12.45
N ALA A 378 1.50 17.42 13.05
CA ALA A 378 0.41 18.04 13.80
C ALA A 378 0.91 18.88 14.99
N GLN A 379 1.85 18.34 15.77
CA GLN A 379 2.44 19.06 16.90
C GLN A 379 3.33 20.21 16.44
N PHE A 380 4.08 20.03 15.35
CA PHE A 380 5.02 21.04 14.87
C PHE A 380 4.34 22.29 14.28
N LEU A 381 3.05 22.20 13.95
CA LEU A 381 2.26 23.36 13.49
C LEU A 381 2.28 24.51 14.50
N SER A 382 2.38 24.27 15.81
CA SER A 382 2.39 25.33 16.82
C SER A 382 3.58 26.29 16.72
N ARG A 383 4.65 25.93 15.99
CA ARG A 383 5.83 26.78 15.75
C ARG A 383 5.69 27.76 14.58
N HIS A 384 4.69 27.59 13.71
CA HIS A 384 4.47 28.40 12.49
C HIS A 384 5.68 28.48 11.53
N GLU A 385 6.60 27.50 11.59
CA GLU A 385 7.76 27.43 10.68
C GLU A 385 7.40 26.66 9.39
N LEU A 386 7.19 27.40 8.30
CA LEU A 386 6.75 26.86 7.00
C LEU A 386 7.69 25.79 6.43
N PHE A 387 9.01 26.01 6.50
CA PHE A 387 10.00 25.10 5.91
C PHE A 387 9.94 23.71 6.52
N TRP A 388 10.03 23.62 7.85
CA TRP A 388 10.00 22.35 8.56
C TRP A 388 8.61 21.72 8.59
N THR A 389 7.54 22.50 8.58
CA THR A 389 6.18 21.96 8.37
C THR A 389 6.08 21.26 7.01
N GLY A 390 6.62 21.88 5.94
CA GLY A 390 6.72 21.28 4.62
C GLY A 390 7.59 20.02 4.59
N TRP A 391 8.68 19.98 5.35
CA TRP A 391 9.51 18.79 5.52
C TRP A 391 8.71 17.58 6.06
N HIS A 392 7.93 17.78 7.13
CA HIS A 392 7.09 16.72 7.69
C HIS A 392 6.03 16.22 6.70
N VAL A 393 5.39 17.15 5.96
CA VAL A 393 4.46 16.79 4.87
C VAL A 393 5.18 15.94 3.82
N GLY A 394 6.37 16.35 3.37
CA GLY A 394 7.18 15.60 2.39
C GLY A 394 7.56 14.20 2.86
N LEU A 395 7.90 14.03 4.15
CA LEU A 395 8.20 12.70 4.71
C LEU A 395 6.95 11.83 4.81
N LEU A 396 5.81 12.39 5.23
CA LEU A 396 4.54 11.67 5.29
C LEU A 396 4.08 11.21 3.90
N THR A 397 4.23 12.06 2.88
CA THR A 397 3.82 11.74 1.51
C THR A 397 4.72 10.67 0.90
N LEU A 398 6.03 10.75 1.13
CA LEU A 398 6.98 9.71 0.73
C LEU A 398 6.68 8.38 1.44
N CYS A 399 6.32 8.41 2.73
CA CYS A 399 5.92 7.22 3.48
C CYS A 399 4.69 6.53 2.87
N LEU A 400 3.63 7.30 2.59
CA LEU A 400 2.40 6.78 1.97
C LEU A 400 2.67 6.24 0.55
N GLY A 401 3.49 6.95 -0.23
CA GLY A 401 3.91 6.53 -1.57
C GLY A 401 4.69 5.21 -1.54
N CYS A 402 5.68 5.09 -0.66
CA CYS A 402 6.43 3.85 -0.45
C CYS A 402 5.54 2.71 0.04
N GLY A 403 4.65 2.96 1.01
CA GLY A 403 3.70 1.96 1.51
C GLY A 403 2.80 1.43 0.39
N CYS A 404 2.25 2.32 -0.44
CA CYS A 404 1.43 1.96 -1.59
C CYS A 404 2.24 1.16 -2.65
N LEU A 405 3.47 1.61 -2.95
CA LEU A 405 4.37 0.93 -3.88
C LEU A 405 4.64 -0.51 -3.44
N PHE A 406 5.08 -0.70 -2.19
CA PHE A 406 5.41 -2.03 -1.66
C PHE A 406 4.17 -2.92 -1.55
N TYR A 407 3.02 -2.38 -1.14
CA TYR A 407 1.75 -3.13 -1.13
C TYR A 407 1.36 -3.61 -2.54
N MET A 408 1.46 -2.73 -3.55
CA MET A 408 1.18 -3.12 -4.93
C MET A 408 2.17 -4.16 -5.42
N LEU A 409 3.47 -3.99 -5.16
CA LEU A 409 4.52 -4.96 -5.50
C LEU A 409 4.24 -6.32 -4.86
N ALA A 410 3.94 -6.35 -3.57
CA ALA A 410 3.59 -7.55 -2.86
C ALA A 410 2.39 -8.28 -3.47
N ARG A 411 1.24 -7.60 -3.62
CA ARG A 411 0.00 -8.21 -4.15
C ARG A 411 0.22 -8.91 -5.48
N SER A 412 1.05 -8.32 -6.32
CA SER A 412 1.27 -8.80 -7.67
C SER A 412 2.35 -9.89 -7.73
N THR A 413 3.31 -9.91 -6.79
CA THR A 413 4.18 -11.08 -6.56
C THR A 413 3.36 -12.29 -6.14
N LEU A 414 2.42 -12.12 -5.21
CA LEU A 414 1.60 -13.20 -4.67
C LEU A 414 0.62 -13.83 -5.68
N ASN A 415 0.24 -13.08 -6.73
CA ASN A 415 -0.67 -13.58 -7.78
C ASN A 415 0.02 -14.44 -8.85
N GLY A 416 1.33 -14.70 -8.75
CA GLY A 416 2.05 -15.61 -9.66
C GLY A 416 2.12 -15.15 -11.14
N SER A 417 1.64 -13.95 -11.47
CA SER A 417 1.57 -13.44 -12.85
C SER A 417 2.92 -13.00 -13.44
N ARG A 418 4.05 -13.33 -12.79
CA ARG A 418 5.20 -12.42 -12.76
C ARG A 418 6.53 -12.90 -13.27
N ARG A 419 6.67 -14.14 -13.73
CA ARG A 419 7.97 -14.63 -14.23
C ARG A 419 8.27 -14.26 -15.70
N MET A 420 7.34 -13.70 -16.49
CA MET A 420 7.55 -13.59 -17.95
C MET A 420 7.09 -12.31 -18.71
N GLU A 421 6.60 -11.24 -18.08
CA GLU A 421 6.33 -9.99 -18.81
C GLU A 421 7.54 -9.03 -18.88
N PRO A 422 7.75 -8.29 -19.98
CA PRO A 422 8.85 -7.34 -20.11
C PRO A 422 8.77 -6.24 -19.05
N VAL A 423 9.88 -6.04 -18.34
CA VAL A 423 10.05 -5.12 -17.20
C VAL A 423 9.42 -3.74 -17.48
N ARG A 424 9.46 -3.21 -18.70
CA ARG A 424 8.93 -1.87 -19.01
C ARG A 424 7.40 -1.73 -18.92
N ARG A 425 6.60 -2.77 -19.21
CA ARG A 425 5.13 -2.71 -19.04
C ARG A 425 4.71 -2.86 -17.57
N ARG A 426 5.55 -3.50 -16.76
CA ARG A 426 5.36 -3.76 -15.31
C ARG A 426 5.29 -2.51 -14.45
N TRP A 427 6.11 -1.48 -14.73
CA TRP A 427 6.25 -0.32 -13.85
C TRP A 427 5.27 0.81 -14.15
N LYS A 428 4.72 0.90 -15.37
CA LYS A 428 3.87 2.04 -15.78
C LYS A 428 2.65 2.28 -14.87
N PRO A 429 1.78 1.29 -14.59
CA PRO A 429 0.60 1.54 -13.74
C PRO A 429 0.99 1.77 -12.28
N ILE A 430 2.03 1.06 -11.80
CA ILE A 430 2.53 1.19 -10.43
C ILE A 430 3.08 2.61 -10.20
N VAL A 431 3.98 3.07 -11.07
CA VAL A 431 4.59 4.41 -11.01
C VAL A 431 3.53 5.50 -11.14
N PHE A 432 2.54 5.31 -12.01
CA PHE A 432 1.44 6.26 -12.18
C PHE A 432 0.59 6.39 -10.91
N VAL A 433 0.13 5.28 -10.33
CA VAL A 433 -0.68 5.29 -9.10
C VAL A 433 0.10 5.84 -7.92
N THR A 434 1.37 5.41 -7.73
CA THR A 434 2.21 5.97 -6.65
C THR A 434 2.48 7.45 -6.85
N GLY A 435 2.76 7.87 -8.09
CA GLY A 435 2.98 9.28 -8.42
C GLY A 435 1.74 10.13 -8.13
N ALA A 436 0.56 9.65 -8.53
CA ALA A 436 -0.71 10.33 -8.26
C ALA A 436 -1.00 10.46 -6.74
N VAL A 437 -0.76 9.41 -5.96
CA VAL A 437 -0.92 9.43 -4.49
C VAL A 437 0.05 10.42 -3.85
N ILE A 438 1.33 10.41 -4.26
CA ILE A 438 2.34 11.33 -3.73
C ILE A 438 1.97 12.78 -4.05
N VAL A 439 1.61 13.08 -5.30
CA VAL A 439 1.21 14.44 -5.72
C VAL A 439 -0.03 14.90 -4.96
N SER A 440 -1.07 14.07 -4.89
CA SER A 440 -2.32 14.41 -4.18
C SER A 440 -2.08 14.66 -2.69
N ALA A 441 -1.34 13.78 -2.02
CA ALA A 441 -1.04 13.93 -0.60
C ALA A 441 -0.15 15.16 -0.31
N THR A 442 0.80 15.46 -1.21
CA THR A 442 1.69 16.63 -1.05
C THR A 442 0.92 17.93 -1.26
N VAL A 443 0.12 18.02 -2.32
CA VAL A 443 -0.73 19.19 -2.58
C VAL A 443 -1.70 19.41 -1.41
N PHE A 444 -2.36 18.35 -0.94
CA PHE A 444 -3.28 18.45 0.19
C PHE A 444 -2.58 18.84 1.51
N GLY A 445 -1.42 18.26 1.81
CA GLY A 445 -0.66 18.57 3.02
C GLY A 445 -0.11 19.99 3.03
N CYS A 446 0.44 20.46 1.90
CA CYS A 446 0.91 21.84 1.75
C CYS A 446 -0.25 22.83 1.81
N PHE A 447 -1.36 22.54 1.11
CA PHE A 447 -2.54 23.39 1.11
C PHE A 447 -3.16 23.49 2.51
N SER A 448 -3.36 22.36 3.20
CA SER A 448 -3.91 22.37 4.56
C SER A 448 -2.99 23.08 5.56
N SER A 449 -1.67 22.88 5.49
CA SER A 449 -0.71 23.60 6.34
C SER A 449 -0.75 25.10 6.07
N TRP A 450 -0.76 25.50 4.79
CA TRP A 450 -0.85 26.90 4.37
C TRP A 450 -2.15 27.56 4.82
N GLU A 451 -3.28 26.87 4.63
CA GLU A 451 -4.60 27.34 5.01
C GLU A 451 -4.72 27.49 6.54
N ILE A 452 -4.24 26.52 7.32
CA ILE A 452 -4.23 26.59 8.79
C ILE A 452 -3.40 27.77 9.27
N ILE A 453 -2.19 27.95 8.72
CA ILE A 453 -1.32 29.08 9.08
C ILE A 453 -1.97 30.42 8.68
N ASN A 454 -2.58 30.53 7.51
CA ASN A 454 -3.20 31.78 7.06
C ASN A 454 -4.51 32.12 7.79
N LEU A 455 -5.34 31.13 8.11
CA LEU A 455 -6.50 31.29 8.99
C LEU A 455 -6.09 31.88 10.34
N GLN A 456 -4.92 31.49 10.85
CA GLN A 456 -4.35 32.03 12.08
C GLN A 456 -3.79 33.44 11.89
N ARG A 457 -3.18 33.73 10.73
CA ARG A 457 -2.65 35.06 10.41
C ARG A 457 -3.72 36.12 10.12
N GLY A 458 -4.98 35.75 10.03
CA GLY A 458 -6.10 36.68 9.80
C GLY A 458 -6.27 37.10 8.33
N PHE A 459 -5.61 36.41 7.39
CA PHE A 459 -5.75 36.66 5.95
C PHE A 459 -6.72 35.63 5.32
N PRO A 460 -7.99 35.99 5.04
CA PRO A 460 -8.85 35.13 4.24
C PRO A 460 -8.44 35.22 2.76
N PHE A 461 -7.95 34.12 2.20
CA PHE A 461 -7.54 34.06 0.78
C PHE A 461 -8.74 33.96 -0.20
N PHE A 462 -9.98 33.80 0.30
CA PHE A 462 -11.20 33.80 -0.52
C PHE A 462 -12.10 35.00 -0.18
N SER A 463 -11.84 36.14 -0.80
CA SER A 463 -12.80 37.26 -0.85
C SER A 463 -13.79 37.17 -2.03
N VAL A 464 -13.89 36.01 -2.73
CA VAL A 464 -14.70 35.88 -3.96
C VAL A 464 -15.85 34.86 -3.88
N VAL A 465 -16.03 34.11 -2.78
CA VAL A 465 -17.25 33.28 -2.61
C VAL A 465 -17.88 33.55 -1.25
N SER A 466 -18.97 34.34 -1.29
CA SER A 466 -20.01 34.59 -0.28
C SER A 466 -19.67 34.33 1.20
N ALA A 467 -19.69 35.41 1.97
CA ALA A 467 -19.52 35.54 3.42
C ALA A 467 -20.58 34.82 4.29
N SER A 468 -21.09 33.65 3.92
CA SER A 468 -22.21 33.01 4.63
C SER A 468 -21.85 31.82 5.51
N VAL A 469 -20.67 31.20 5.37
CA VAL A 469 -20.24 30.14 6.31
C VAL A 469 -18.72 30.15 6.42
N LEU A 470 -18.18 30.69 7.51
CA LEU A 470 -16.79 30.41 7.92
C LEU A 470 -16.74 28.95 8.40
N VAL A 471 -16.72 28.01 7.46
CA VAL A 471 -16.45 26.60 7.80
C VAL A 471 -14.97 26.50 8.11
N GLU A 472 -14.62 26.28 9.38
CA GLU A 472 -13.25 25.90 9.75
C GLU A 472 -12.83 24.70 8.87
N PRO A 473 -11.64 24.72 8.24
CA PRO A 473 -11.23 23.63 7.38
C PRO A 473 -11.27 22.31 8.14
N PRO A 474 -11.71 21.21 7.51
CA PRO A 474 -11.93 19.92 8.19
C PRO A 474 -10.72 19.46 9.02
N VAL A 475 -9.52 19.72 8.52
CA VAL A 475 -8.24 19.36 9.15
C VAL A 475 -8.04 20.08 10.49
N TYR A 476 -8.39 21.37 10.60
CA TYR A 476 -8.31 22.13 11.85
C TYR A 476 -9.24 21.53 12.91
N SER A 477 -10.50 21.24 12.53
CA SER A 477 -11.47 20.63 13.44
C SER A 477 -11.03 19.25 13.95
N LEU A 478 -10.36 18.48 13.08
CA LEU A 478 -9.84 17.15 13.40
C LEU A 478 -8.64 17.22 14.35
N LEU A 479 -7.70 18.15 14.12
CA LEU A 479 -6.56 18.39 15.01
C LEU A 479 -7.02 18.70 16.42
N LYS A 480 -7.99 19.61 16.56
CA LYS A 480 -8.55 20.00 17.85
C LYS A 480 -9.20 18.82 18.59
N LYS A 481 -9.98 17.98 17.89
CA LYS A 481 -10.57 16.75 18.45
C LYS A 481 -9.53 15.74 18.92
N LEU A 482 -8.37 15.71 18.26
CA LEU A 482 -7.25 14.82 18.60
C LEU A 482 -6.28 15.44 19.64
N GLY A 483 -6.63 16.61 20.17
CA GLY A 483 -5.88 17.32 21.20
C GLY A 483 -4.59 17.97 20.67
N PHE A 484 -4.59 18.41 19.41
CA PHE A 484 -3.52 19.20 18.82
C PHE A 484 -4.05 20.62 18.55
N GLU A 485 -3.50 21.62 19.22
CA GLU A 485 -3.79 23.02 18.92
C GLU A 485 -2.71 23.56 17.96
N PRO A 486 -3.10 24.14 16.81
CA PRO A 486 -2.14 24.64 15.83
C PRO A 486 -1.59 26.04 16.18
N VAL A 487 -1.96 26.60 17.33
CA VAL A 487 -1.37 27.82 17.91
C VAL A 487 -0.61 27.44 19.17
N ALA A 488 0.44 28.19 19.52
CA ALA A 488 1.20 27.92 20.74
C ALA A 488 0.30 28.04 21.99
N TYR A 489 0.20 26.95 22.76
CA TYR A 489 -0.51 26.90 24.03
C TYR A 489 0.48 27.03 25.19
N LEU A 490 0.60 28.24 25.74
CA LEU A 490 1.53 28.64 26.81
C LEU A 490 0.81 28.99 28.12
N VAL A 491 -0.46 28.63 28.27
CA VAL A 491 -1.29 28.99 29.43
C VAL A 491 -0.68 28.41 30.71
N GLU A 492 -0.38 29.28 31.67
CA GLU A 492 0.23 28.93 32.96
C GLU A 492 1.56 28.15 32.85
N GLN A 493 2.27 28.28 31.72
CA GLN A 493 3.55 27.61 31.51
C GLN A 493 4.75 28.51 31.83
N ASP A 494 5.80 27.89 32.36
CA ASP A 494 7.11 28.50 32.54
C ASP A 494 7.88 28.47 31.21
N VAL A 495 7.79 29.57 30.46
CA VAL A 495 8.50 29.72 29.17
C VAL A 495 9.94 30.14 29.44
N SER A 496 10.13 31.08 30.36
CA SER A 496 11.43 31.42 30.95
C SER A 496 11.71 30.51 32.15
N ILE A 497 12.98 30.19 32.41
CA ILE A 497 13.34 29.19 33.42
C ILE A 497 13.66 29.90 34.74
N PRO A 498 12.81 29.76 35.79
CA PRO A 498 13.10 30.34 37.09
C PRO A 498 14.23 29.57 37.81
N PRO A 499 14.96 30.22 38.74
CA PRO A 499 15.93 29.54 39.57
C PRO A 499 15.25 28.52 40.51
N SER A 500 16.00 27.50 40.93
CA SER A 500 15.47 26.46 41.82
C SER A 500 15.01 27.07 43.16
N GLY A 501 13.77 26.75 43.58
CA GLY A 501 13.19 27.26 44.83
C GLY A 501 12.66 28.70 44.77
N TRP A 502 12.49 29.26 43.57
CA TRP A 502 11.97 30.62 43.39
C TRP A 502 10.56 30.78 43.99
N ASN A 503 10.38 31.83 44.80
CA ASN A 503 9.14 32.14 45.52
C ASN A 503 8.37 33.32 44.91
N GLY A 504 8.83 33.86 43.79
CA GLY A 504 8.23 35.03 43.14
C GLY A 504 8.83 36.38 43.51
N ASP A 505 9.91 36.43 44.32
CA ASP A 505 10.54 37.67 44.78
C ASP A 505 11.02 38.54 43.59
N PRO A 506 10.58 39.82 43.49
CA PRO A 506 11.09 40.78 42.51
C PRO A 506 12.61 41.03 42.58
N SER A 507 13.31 40.76 43.68
CA SER A 507 14.77 40.93 43.77
C SER A 507 15.55 39.96 42.90
N ASP A 508 15.00 38.77 42.67
CA ASP A 508 15.71 37.65 42.05
C ASP A 508 15.42 37.53 40.55
N LEU A 509 14.76 38.53 39.97
CA LEU A 509 14.40 38.53 38.54
C LEU A 509 15.64 38.43 37.63
N ASP A 510 16.80 38.96 38.03
CA ASP A 510 18.03 38.86 37.23
C ASP A 510 18.61 37.44 37.17
N LEU A 511 18.19 36.54 38.08
CA LEU A 511 18.60 35.13 38.08
C LEU A 511 17.75 34.26 37.14
N VAL A 512 16.62 34.77 36.66
CA VAL A 512 15.74 34.06 35.74
C VAL A 512 16.40 33.99 34.37
N LYS A 513 16.54 32.77 33.84
CA LYS A 513 17.04 32.57 32.47
C LYS A 513 15.88 32.82 31.50
N GLY A 514 15.92 33.97 30.83
CA GLY A 514 14.94 34.37 29.83
C GLY A 514 14.85 33.40 28.65
N ALA A 515 13.64 33.22 28.13
CA ALA A 515 13.40 32.47 26.90
C ALA A 515 13.91 33.23 25.66
N ASP A 516 14.51 32.51 24.71
CA ASP A 516 14.82 33.07 23.39
C ASP A 516 13.62 32.90 22.45
N LEU A 517 12.91 34.01 22.25
CA LEU A 517 11.75 34.11 21.37
C LEU A 517 11.99 35.15 20.26
N GLN A 518 13.26 35.47 19.95
CA GLN A 518 13.59 36.50 18.97
C GLN A 518 13.04 36.14 17.58
N GLY A 519 12.26 37.04 16.98
CA GLY A 519 11.67 36.87 15.65
C GLY A 519 10.63 35.76 15.54
N ARG A 520 10.17 35.19 16.67
CA ARG A 520 9.18 34.10 16.68
C ARG A 520 7.81 34.57 16.25
N ASP A 521 7.09 33.70 15.54
CA ASP A 521 5.67 33.89 15.24
C ASP A 521 4.84 33.21 16.32
N LEU A 522 4.24 34.02 17.19
CA LEU A 522 3.33 33.64 18.27
C LEU A 522 1.96 34.29 18.07
N GLN A 523 1.60 34.58 16.82
CA GLN A 523 0.30 35.16 16.50
C GLN A 523 -0.82 34.25 17.03
N ARG A 524 -1.78 34.86 17.74
CA ARG A 524 -2.89 34.16 18.43
C ARG A 524 -2.46 33.11 19.46
N ALA A 525 -1.23 33.14 19.95
CA ALA A 525 -0.80 32.28 21.03
C ALA A 525 -1.69 32.49 22.27
N ARG A 526 -1.93 31.41 23.01
CA ARG A 526 -2.63 31.45 24.30
C ARG A 526 -1.59 31.41 25.40
N ALA A 527 -1.23 32.56 25.94
CA ALA A 527 -0.18 32.74 26.92
C ALA A 527 -0.71 33.36 28.23
N ARG A 528 -1.98 33.08 28.55
CA ARG A 528 -2.60 33.54 29.80
C ARG A 528 -1.79 33.07 30.99
N ARG A 529 -1.35 34.00 31.84
CA ARG A 529 -0.50 33.76 33.01
C ARG A 529 0.82 33.04 32.71
N ALA A 530 1.31 33.11 31.48
CA ALA A 530 2.62 32.58 31.12
C ALA A 530 3.75 33.33 31.84
N PHE A 531 4.83 32.63 32.18
CA PHE A 531 6.01 33.21 32.80
C PHE A 531 7.11 33.46 31.76
N LEU A 532 7.35 34.74 31.47
CA LEU A 532 8.18 35.27 30.37
C LEU A 532 9.19 36.33 30.88
N VAL A 533 9.58 36.24 32.14
CA VAL A 533 10.56 37.16 32.74
C VAL A 533 11.90 37.05 32.03
N ASN A 534 12.52 38.20 31.73
CA ASN A 534 13.75 38.32 30.95
C ASN A 534 13.69 37.72 29.52
N ALA A 535 12.52 37.34 29.02
CA ALA A 535 12.42 36.76 27.68
C ALA A 535 12.85 37.76 26.59
N ASP A 536 13.62 37.28 25.62
CA ASP A 536 13.98 38.01 24.41
C ASP A 536 12.90 37.79 23.36
N MET A 537 12.03 38.77 23.15
CA MET A 537 10.95 38.75 22.17
C MET A 537 11.17 39.79 21.07
N ARG A 538 12.43 40.16 20.81
CA ARG A 538 12.76 41.17 19.80
C ARG A 538 12.23 40.74 18.43
N LYS A 539 11.54 41.62 17.72
CA LYS A 539 10.93 41.35 16.40
C LYS A 539 9.93 40.17 16.40
N ALA A 540 9.50 39.68 17.55
CA ALA A 540 8.50 38.61 17.61
C ALA A 540 7.14 39.12 17.10
N ASN A 541 6.41 38.29 16.38
CA ASN A 541 5.02 38.53 16.01
C ASN A 541 4.12 37.96 17.11
N LEU A 542 3.58 38.82 17.95
CA LEU A 542 2.68 38.48 19.05
C LEU A 542 1.22 38.80 18.72
N SER A 543 0.91 39.23 17.48
CA SER A 543 -0.39 39.80 17.13
C SER A 543 -1.57 38.92 17.57
N TYR A 544 -2.63 39.53 18.09
CA TYR A 544 -3.86 38.86 18.53
C TYR A 544 -3.67 37.73 19.57
N ALA A 545 -2.50 37.65 20.22
CA ALA A 545 -2.24 36.68 21.28
C ALA A 545 -2.87 37.13 22.61
N ASP A 546 -3.24 36.16 23.44
CA ASP A 546 -3.78 36.38 24.77
C ASP A 546 -2.69 36.20 25.82
N PHE A 547 -2.20 37.31 26.36
CA PHE A 547 -1.22 37.41 27.45
C PHE A 547 -1.87 37.87 28.76
N THR A 548 -3.17 37.63 28.95
CA THR A 548 -3.88 38.03 30.17
C THR A 548 -3.16 37.52 31.42
N GLY A 549 -2.74 38.44 32.29
CA GLY A 549 -2.04 38.14 33.54
C GLY A 549 -0.63 37.53 33.38
N ALA A 550 -0.05 37.55 32.18
CA ALA A 550 1.30 37.06 31.94
C ALA A 550 2.35 37.89 32.70
N ASP A 551 3.45 37.25 33.07
CA ASP A 551 4.58 37.89 33.75
C ASP A 551 5.73 38.10 32.76
N MET A 552 5.84 39.32 32.23
CA MET A 552 6.79 39.73 31.19
C MET A 552 7.78 40.77 31.73
N ARG A 553 8.09 40.73 33.04
CA ARG A 553 9.00 41.71 33.65
C ARG A 553 10.39 41.58 33.04
N LYS A 554 11.04 42.73 32.79
CA LYS A 554 12.38 42.81 32.18
C LYS A 554 12.53 42.16 30.79
N SER A 555 11.44 41.80 30.12
CA SER A 555 11.52 41.24 28.77
C SER A 555 11.95 42.28 27.73
N ASP A 556 12.57 41.83 26.64
CA ASP A 556 12.90 42.68 25.50
C ASP A 556 11.85 42.52 24.39
N LEU A 557 11.01 43.54 24.18
CA LEU A 557 9.98 43.61 23.14
C LEU A 557 10.39 44.55 22.00
N THR A 558 11.69 44.82 21.82
CA THR A 558 12.17 45.74 20.76
C THR A 558 11.67 45.30 19.39
N MET A 559 11.00 46.20 18.66
CA MET A 559 10.40 45.95 17.35
C MET A 559 9.39 44.78 17.32
N ALA A 560 8.88 44.32 18.47
CA ALA A 560 7.87 43.27 18.50
C ALA A 560 6.52 43.79 17.97
N VAL A 561 5.76 42.92 17.32
CA VAL A 561 4.42 43.24 16.82
C VAL A 561 3.40 42.74 17.84
N LEU A 562 2.79 43.64 18.59
CA LEU A 562 1.77 43.37 19.61
C LEU A 562 0.37 43.79 19.14
N GLU A 563 0.15 43.85 17.82
CA GLU A 563 -1.10 44.33 17.25
C GLU A 563 -2.30 43.50 17.74
N GLY A 564 -3.32 44.14 18.30
CA GLY A 564 -4.52 43.45 18.78
C GLY A 564 -4.28 42.45 19.92
N THR A 565 -3.13 42.50 20.60
CA THR A 565 -2.84 41.61 21.74
C THR A 565 -3.73 41.92 22.94
N ILE A 566 -4.08 40.88 23.71
CA ILE A 566 -4.81 41.05 24.97
C ILE A 566 -3.80 40.94 26.11
N LEU A 567 -3.54 42.05 26.81
CA LEU A 567 -2.54 42.14 27.87
C LEU A 567 -3.17 42.40 29.25
N HIS A 568 -4.46 42.12 29.42
CA HIS A 568 -5.19 42.41 30.66
C HIS A 568 -4.45 41.97 31.93
N GLY A 569 -4.11 42.93 32.79
CA GLY A 569 -3.40 42.66 34.06
C GLY A 569 -1.99 42.08 33.92
N ALA A 570 -1.38 42.11 32.73
CA ALA A 570 -0.03 41.62 32.53
C ALA A 570 1.01 42.48 33.26
N LYS A 571 2.09 41.85 33.72
CA LYS A 571 3.22 42.54 34.37
C LYS A 571 4.31 42.79 33.33
N VAL A 572 4.49 44.05 32.92
CA VAL A 572 5.43 44.46 31.87
C VAL A 572 6.45 45.48 32.44
N SER A 573 6.66 45.45 33.76
CA SER A 573 7.56 46.40 34.41
C SER A 573 9.02 46.13 34.01
N GLU A 574 9.78 47.19 33.81
CA GLU A 574 11.19 47.14 33.37
C GLU A 574 11.44 46.54 31.97
N ALA A 575 10.39 46.19 31.23
CA ALA A 575 10.52 45.70 29.86
C ALA A 575 10.98 46.79 28.88
N ASN A 576 11.64 46.40 27.80
CA ASN A 576 12.04 47.31 26.72
C ASN A 576 11.00 47.26 25.58
N LEU A 577 10.36 48.39 25.27
CA LEU A 577 9.32 48.51 24.23
C LEU A 577 9.75 49.36 23.03
N LEU A 578 11.06 49.53 22.81
CA LEU A 578 11.60 50.32 21.71
C LEU A 578 11.00 49.87 20.36
N GLU A 579 10.30 50.76 19.66
CA GLU A 579 9.68 50.50 18.36
C GLU A 579 8.67 49.33 18.33
N ALA A 580 8.16 48.89 19.48
CA ALA A 580 7.10 47.89 19.54
C ALA A 580 5.79 48.43 18.93
N ASN A 581 5.07 47.63 18.14
CA ASN A 581 3.78 48.00 17.59
C ASN A 581 2.65 47.57 18.54
N LEU A 582 2.04 48.51 19.26
CA LEU A 582 0.91 48.28 20.19
C LEU A 582 -0.48 48.55 19.57
N SER A 583 -0.57 48.70 18.24
CA SER A 583 -1.83 49.10 17.59
C SER A 583 -2.97 48.14 17.90
N GLY A 584 -4.07 48.65 18.44
CA GLY A 584 -5.24 47.87 18.84
C GLY A 584 -5.04 46.94 20.04
N ALA A 585 -3.88 46.97 20.72
CA ALA A 585 -3.66 46.14 21.90
C ALA A 585 -4.59 46.55 23.07
N GLU A 586 -5.02 45.58 23.87
CA GLU A 586 -5.85 45.78 25.06
C GLU A 586 -4.97 45.80 26.33
N LEU A 587 -4.67 47.00 26.82
CA LEU A 587 -3.70 47.26 27.90
C LEU A 587 -4.35 47.45 29.28
N HIS A 588 -5.61 47.02 29.47
CA HIS A 588 -6.35 47.24 30.72
C HIS A 588 -5.61 46.65 31.94
N GLY A 589 -5.28 47.49 32.92
CA GLY A 589 -4.62 47.04 34.16
C GLY A 589 -3.17 46.55 33.99
N VAL A 590 -2.53 46.80 32.84
CA VAL A 590 -1.11 46.44 32.62
C VAL A 590 -0.21 47.26 33.54
N ASN A 591 0.83 46.63 34.08
CA ASN A 591 1.85 47.32 34.86
C ASN A 591 3.10 47.64 34.01
N PHE A 592 3.22 48.88 33.52
CA PHE A 592 4.40 49.41 32.81
C PHE A 592 5.39 50.18 33.71
N LYS A 593 5.33 50.03 35.04
CA LYS A 593 6.29 50.74 35.92
C LYS A 593 7.73 50.45 35.49
N LYS A 594 8.53 51.51 35.35
CA LYS A 594 9.93 51.46 34.88
C LYS A 594 10.15 50.83 33.49
N ALA A 595 9.11 50.59 32.70
CA ALA A 595 9.28 50.13 31.32
C ALA A 595 10.06 51.18 30.51
N LYS A 596 10.91 50.72 29.60
CA LYS A 596 11.84 51.56 28.83
C LYS A 596 11.31 51.77 27.41
N HIS A 597 11.55 52.97 26.87
CA HIS A 597 11.27 53.31 25.46
C HIS A 597 9.81 53.19 25.02
N LEU A 598 8.87 53.20 25.97
CA LEU A 598 7.44 53.29 25.67
C LEU A 598 7.10 54.75 25.32
N THR A 599 6.37 54.97 24.23
CA THR A 599 5.99 56.32 23.79
C THR A 599 4.49 56.56 23.92
N VAL A 600 4.12 57.84 24.05
CA VAL A 600 2.70 58.27 24.03
C VAL A 600 2.02 57.87 22.72
N GLU A 601 2.74 57.93 21.59
CA GLU A 601 2.23 57.51 20.28
C GLU A 601 1.84 56.03 20.27
N GLN A 602 2.71 55.15 20.79
CA GLN A 602 2.41 53.71 20.91
C GLN A 602 1.21 53.45 21.83
N LEU A 603 1.05 54.22 22.92
CA LEU A 603 -0.10 54.08 23.82
C LEU A 603 -1.40 54.55 23.18
N ASN A 604 -1.35 55.59 22.35
CA ASN A 604 -2.54 56.17 21.71
C ASN A 604 -3.06 55.33 20.54
N THR A 605 -2.28 54.38 20.03
CA THR A 605 -2.78 53.36 19.09
C THR A 605 -3.38 52.15 19.79
N ALA A 606 -3.21 52.02 21.11
CA ALA A 606 -3.76 50.94 21.93
C ALA A 606 -5.02 51.38 22.69
N THR A 607 -5.67 50.43 23.36
CA THR A 607 -6.78 50.68 24.30
C THR A 607 -6.32 50.41 25.72
N GLY A 608 -6.78 51.20 26.69
CA GLY A 608 -6.41 51.03 28.08
C GLY A 608 -7.43 51.68 29.01
N ASN A 609 -7.14 51.66 30.32
CA ASN A 609 -8.02 52.28 31.31
C ASN A 609 -7.23 52.84 32.50
N SER A 610 -7.96 53.43 33.46
CA SER A 610 -7.36 54.05 34.65
C SER A 610 -6.53 53.10 35.51
N ALA A 611 -6.75 51.77 35.42
CA ALA A 611 -6.00 50.76 36.16
C ALA A 611 -4.61 50.46 35.56
N THR A 612 -4.36 50.83 34.30
CA THR A 612 -3.05 50.66 33.65
C THR A 612 -2.02 51.55 34.35
N MET A 613 -0.90 51.01 34.79
CA MET A 613 0.17 51.78 35.47
C MET A 613 1.22 52.19 34.44
N LEU A 614 1.40 53.50 34.24
CA LEU A 614 2.33 54.05 33.24
C LEU A 614 3.74 54.26 33.85
N PRO A 615 4.81 54.35 33.03
CA PRO A 615 6.13 54.76 33.48
C PRO A 615 6.14 56.22 33.97
N ASP A 616 7.04 56.54 34.91
CA ASP A 616 7.11 57.87 35.56
C ASP A 616 7.38 59.03 34.59
N TYR A 617 7.94 58.75 33.41
CA TYR A 617 8.27 59.75 32.38
C TYR A 617 7.13 60.01 31.39
N ILE A 618 6.01 59.29 31.48
CA ILE A 618 4.83 59.50 30.63
C ILE A 618 3.74 60.18 31.46
N ASP A 619 3.35 61.39 31.04
CA ASP A 619 2.19 62.05 31.63
C ASP A 619 0.90 61.42 31.09
N ARG A 620 0.05 60.94 32.00
CA ARG A 620 -1.25 60.35 31.68
C ARG A 620 -2.15 61.31 30.92
N SER A 621 -2.02 62.63 31.11
CA SER A 621 -2.83 63.63 30.41
C SER A 621 -2.63 63.61 28.88
N GLN A 622 -1.55 63.00 28.39
CA GLN A 622 -1.20 62.90 26.98
C GLN A 622 -1.73 61.62 26.30
N VAL A 623 -2.35 60.72 27.07
CA VAL A 623 -2.87 59.43 26.61
C VAL A 623 -4.38 59.52 26.40
N ASN A 624 -4.88 58.99 25.28
CA ASN A 624 -6.23 59.21 24.76
C ASN A 624 -7.34 58.33 25.37
N TRP A 625 -7.10 57.63 26.49
CA TRP A 625 -8.04 56.68 27.09
C TRP A 625 -8.06 56.69 28.62
#